data_AF-A0A2P2HWA0-F1
#
_entry.id   AF-A0A2P2HWA0-F1
#
_cell.length_a   1.000
_cell.length_b   1.000
_cell.length_c   1.000
_cell.angle_alpha   90.00
_cell.angle_beta   90.00
_cell.angle_gamma   90.00
#
_symmetry.space_group_name_H-M   'P 1'
#
loop_
_entity.id
_entity.type
_entity.pdbx_description
1 polymer ?
#
loop_
_entity_poly.entity_id
_entity_poly.type
_entity_poly.pdbx_seq_one_letter_code
_entity_poly.pdbx_strand_id
1 'polypeptide(L)'
;NKQRSFLAFGFGAGGAAGGGGAPGVGGPLPPAPGGALPNTPGSVQQPGRRDSHININVAPTSHDMSDTPEIRKYKKRFSSEILCASLWGVNLLIGTEAGLMLLDRSGVGKVYQLISRRRFQQMEVLSDQNILVTISGKKNRVRVYYLSWLKSKILRTDAQVERRNGWINVGDLHGAVHFKIVKYERIKFLVIALRDSIEIYAWAPKPYHKFMAFKSFAELKERPLLVDLTVEEGSRLKVVYGSNQGFHAIDVDSGELYDIYIPKHIQGGISPHTIVTLPNSNGLQLLICYDNEGVYVNTYGKVTKNMMLQWGEMPTSVAFIGTGQIMGWGNKAIEIRSVETGHLDGVFMHKKAQKLKFLCERNDKVFFSSAKGGSSCQIYFMTLNKPGMANW
;
A
#
# COMPACT_ATOMS: atom_id res chain seq x y z
N ASN A 1 -22.16 12.18 -32.94
CA ASN A 1 -23.01 13.36 -32.65
C ASN A 1 -23.30 13.42 -31.15
N LYS A 2 -23.45 14.60 -30.54
CA LYS A 2 -23.49 14.86 -29.08
C LYS A 2 -22.22 14.46 -28.30
N GLN A 3 -21.12 15.21 -28.50
CA GLN A 3 -20.19 15.48 -27.40
C GLN A 3 -20.92 16.31 -26.31
N ARG A 4 -20.45 16.21 -25.06
CA ARG A 4 -20.71 17.19 -23.99
C ARG A 4 -19.42 17.41 -23.21
N SER A 5 -18.68 18.45 -23.55
CA SER A 5 -17.71 19.05 -22.65
C SER A 5 -18.44 19.81 -21.53
N PHE A 6 -17.81 19.93 -20.37
CA PHE A 6 -18.16 20.92 -19.35
C PHE A 6 -16.86 21.44 -18.71
N LEU A 7 -16.87 22.73 -18.37
CA LEU A 7 -15.69 23.51 -18.01
C LEU A 7 -15.41 23.52 -16.50
N ALA A 8 -14.24 24.10 -16.18
CA ALA A 8 -13.64 24.24 -14.87
C ALA A 8 -14.55 24.75 -13.74
N PHE A 9 -14.19 24.38 -12.51
CA PHE A 9 -14.57 25.07 -11.28
C PHE A 9 -13.34 25.31 -10.42
N GLY A 10 -12.82 26.54 -10.43
CA GLY A 10 -11.91 27.03 -9.40
C GLY A 10 -12.68 27.65 -8.23
N PHE A 11 -12.13 27.57 -7.01
CA PHE A 11 -12.67 28.26 -5.84
C PHE A 11 -11.52 28.88 -5.02
N GLY A 12 -11.59 30.19 -4.81
CA GLY A 12 -10.65 30.94 -3.98
C GLY A 12 -10.91 30.77 -2.48
N ALA A 13 -9.95 31.18 -1.66
CA ALA A 13 -10.06 31.18 -0.21
C ALA A 13 -10.73 32.47 0.31
N GLY A 14 -11.40 32.36 1.46
CA GLY A 14 -11.92 33.49 2.23
C GLY A 14 -12.31 33.01 3.63
N GLY A 15 -11.99 33.79 4.66
CA GLY A 15 -12.27 33.45 6.05
C GLY A 15 -12.37 34.70 6.94
N ALA A 16 -13.10 34.58 8.04
CA ALA A 16 -13.25 35.58 9.10
C ALA A 16 -13.65 34.87 10.41
N ALA A 17 -13.60 35.58 11.54
CA ALA A 17 -13.81 35.02 12.90
C ALA A 17 -14.81 35.85 13.73
N GLY A 18 -15.25 35.35 14.91
CA GLY A 18 -16.01 36.19 15.85
C GLY A 18 -16.66 35.51 17.07
N GLY A 19 -15.98 35.53 18.23
CA GLY A 19 -16.46 36.15 19.48
C GLY A 19 -17.57 35.53 20.38
N GLY A 20 -17.22 35.29 21.66
CA GLY A 20 -18.10 35.36 22.85
C GLY A 20 -18.97 34.13 23.19
N GLY A 21 -19.32 33.85 24.45
CA GLY A 21 -18.99 34.47 25.75
C GLY A 21 -19.64 33.71 26.93
N ALA A 22 -19.25 33.97 28.19
CA ALA A 22 -19.75 33.26 29.39
C ALA A 22 -19.73 34.13 30.68
N PRO A 23 -20.45 33.74 31.75
CA PRO A 23 -20.09 34.09 33.13
C PRO A 23 -20.23 32.95 34.19
N GLY A 24 -19.68 33.16 35.40
CA GLY A 24 -19.75 32.27 36.59
C GLY A 24 -21.01 32.45 37.47
N VAL A 25 -21.14 31.97 38.72
CA VAL A 25 -20.18 31.50 39.78
C VAL A 25 -20.81 30.31 40.60
N GLY A 26 -20.37 29.78 41.77
CA GLY A 26 -19.47 30.20 42.87
C GLY A 26 -19.20 29.10 43.95
N GLY A 27 -19.32 29.40 45.25
CA GLY A 27 -19.06 28.50 46.43
C GLY A 27 -19.85 28.94 47.69
N PRO A 28 -19.48 28.58 48.97
CA PRO A 28 -18.28 27.87 49.48
C PRO A 28 -18.52 26.83 50.65
N LEU A 29 -17.43 26.44 51.35
CA LEU A 29 -17.28 25.61 52.60
C LEU A 29 -17.49 26.44 53.91
N PRO A 30 -17.54 25.93 55.20
CA PRO A 30 -16.54 25.09 55.94
C PRO A 30 -17.13 24.11 57.06
N PRO A 31 -16.55 23.89 58.29
CA PRO A 31 -15.47 22.93 58.65
C PRO A 31 -15.80 21.91 59.81
N ALA A 32 -14.79 21.16 60.30
CA ALA A 32 -14.83 20.11 61.37
C ALA A 32 -14.39 20.60 62.79
N PRO A 33 -14.35 19.73 63.85
CA PRO A 33 -13.04 19.30 64.42
C PRO A 33 -12.94 17.98 65.26
N GLY A 34 -11.71 17.43 65.41
CA GLY A 34 -11.12 16.96 66.70
C GLY A 34 -11.21 15.47 67.17
N GLY A 35 -10.12 14.93 67.76
CA GLY A 35 -10.10 13.67 68.55
C GLY A 35 -8.72 12.97 68.65
N ALA A 36 -8.29 12.49 69.83
CA ALA A 36 -6.90 12.05 70.14
C ALA A 36 -6.66 10.52 70.34
N LEU A 37 -5.38 10.14 70.47
CA LEU A 37 -4.79 8.82 70.85
C LEU A 37 -4.66 8.69 72.41
N PRO A 38 -4.03 7.66 73.06
CA PRO A 38 -3.39 6.41 72.58
C PRO A 38 -3.73 5.12 73.41
N ASN A 39 -3.13 3.95 73.08
CA ASN A 39 -2.50 3.01 74.05
C ASN A 39 -1.80 1.77 73.41
N THR A 40 -0.86 1.16 74.16
CA THR A 40 -0.05 -0.06 73.89
C THR A 40 0.16 -0.79 75.27
N PRO A 41 0.97 -1.89 75.49
CA PRO A 41 1.86 -2.66 74.61
C PRO A 41 1.84 -4.22 74.76
N GLY A 42 2.74 -4.92 74.03
CA GLY A 42 3.12 -6.34 74.24
C GLY A 42 2.83 -7.27 73.04
N SER A 43 3.66 -8.28 72.69
CA SER A 43 5.00 -8.65 73.19
C SER A 43 5.84 -9.44 72.16
N VAL A 44 7.15 -9.10 72.11
CA VAL A 44 8.35 -9.86 71.68
C VAL A 44 8.20 -11.15 70.83
N GLN A 45 8.73 -11.16 69.59
CA GLN A 45 9.82 -12.06 69.13
C GLN A 45 10.34 -11.75 67.69
N GLN A 46 11.61 -12.04 67.45
CA GLN A 46 12.37 -11.96 66.17
C GLN A 46 13.64 -12.88 66.31
N PRO A 47 14.46 -13.15 65.27
CA PRO A 47 14.49 -12.59 63.90
C PRO A 47 14.40 -13.63 62.76
N GLY A 48 14.29 -13.19 61.48
CA GLY A 48 14.12 -14.14 60.36
C GLY A 48 14.19 -13.62 58.91
N ARG A 49 15.05 -12.63 58.59
CA ARG A 49 15.45 -12.14 57.24
C ARG A 49 14.60 -12.56 56.01
N ARG A 50 13.92 -11.59 55.37
CA ARG A 50 13.74 -11.52 53.89
C ARG A 50 13.17 -10.16 53.44
N ASP A 51 13.97 -9.10 53.54
CA ASP A 51 13.58 -7.76 53.07
C ASP A 51 13.59 -7.65 51.55
N SER A 52 12.50 -7.11 51.00
CA SER A 52 12.30 -6.92 49.56
C SER A 52 12.84 -5.57 49.08
N HIS A 53 14.16 -5.45 48.90
CA HIS A 53 14.76 -4.28 48.25
C HIS A 53 14.85 -4.46 46.73
N ILE A 54 13.97 -3.75 46.01
CA ILE A 54 14.05 -3.60 44.55
C ILE A 54 15.18 -2.63 44.23
N ASN A 55 16.38 -3.14 43.94
CA ASN A 55 17.51 -2.28 43.58
C ASN A 55 17.54 -2.05 42.05
N ILE A 56 17.07 -0.88 41.61
CA ILE A 56 17.06 -0.49 40.19
C ILE A 56 18.48 -0.05 39.79
N ASN A 57 19.32 -1.00 39.39
CA ASN A 57 20.66 -0.68 38.91
C ASN A 57 20.61 -0.23 37.44
N VAL A 58 20.54 1.08 37.21
CA VAL A 58 20.57 1.67 35.85
C VAL A 58 22.01 1.66 35.32
N ALA A 59 22.44 0.50 34.83
CA ALA A 59 23.58 0.43 33.93
C ALA A 59 23.10 0.77 32.50
N PRO A 60 23.59 1.86 31.87
CA PRO A 60 23.27 2.15 30.48
C PRO A 60 24.04 1.19 29.58
N THR A 61 23.51 -0.02 29.37
CA THR A 61 23.86 -0.78 28.17
C THR A 61 23.40 0.04 26.98
N SER A 62 24.35 0.71 26.33
CA SER A 62 24.18 1.31 25.02
C SER A 62 23.73 0.21 24.07
N HIS A 63 22.41 0.14 23.85
CA HIS A 63 21.87 -0.64 22.74
C HIS A 63 22.39 0.03 21.47
N ASP A 64 23.37 -0.61 20.83
CA ASP A 64 23.75 -0.30 19.46
C ASP A 64 22.46 -0.25 18.65
N MET A 65 22.10 0.93 18.17
CA MET A 65 20.98 1.11 17.24
C MET A 65 21.42 0.48 15.92
N SER A 66 21.16 -0.81 15.77
CA SER A 66 21.48 -1.52 14.54
C SER A 66 20.62 -0.92 13.42
N ASP A 67 21.21 -0.05 12.62
CA ASP A 67 20.54 0.67 11.53
C ASP A 67 19.97 -0.24 10.44
N THR A 68 20.20 -1.54 10.53
CA THR A 68 19.56 -2.60 9.73
C THR A 68 18.11 -2.88 10.16
N PRO A 69 17.07 -2.56 9.35
CA PRO A 69 15.70 -3.02 9.51
C PRO A 69 15.51 -4.47 9.97
N GLU A 70 14.81 -4.68 11.09
CA GLU A 70 14.49 -6.02 11.58
C GLU A 70 13.34 -6.67 10.78
N ILE A 71 13.60 -7.82 10.14
CA ILE A 71 12.59 -8.64 9.48
C ILE A 71 11.87 -9.54 10.50
N ARG A 72 10.60 -9.22 10.77
CA ARG A 72 9.71 -9.98 11.65
C ARG A 72 8.76 -10.87 10.83
N LYS A 73 8.20 -11.92 11.44
CA LYS A 73 7.33 -12.91 10.77
C LYS A 73 6.05 -13.20 11.56
N TYR A 74 4.94 -13.38 10.86
CA TYR A 74 3.69 -13.82 11.47
C TYR A 74 3.73 -15.32 11.78
N LYS A 75 3.25 -15.71 12.97
CA LYS A 75 3.17 -17.11 13.41
C LYS A 75 2.25 -17.95 12.50
N LYS A 76 1.21 -17.34 11.93
CA LYS A 76 0.24 -18.01 11.06
C LYS A 76 0.89 -18.45 9.74
N ARG A 77 0.70 -19.72 9.41
CA ARG A 77 0.96 -20.33 8.10
C ARG A 77 -0.32 -20.39 7.27
N PHE A 78 -0.19 -20.19 5.96
CA PHE A 78 -1.28 -20.24 4.98
C PHE A 78 -1.05 -21.43 4.04
N SER A 79 -2.09 -22.22 3.79
CA SER A 79 -2.00 -23.44 2.95
C SER A 79 -2.19 -23.17 1.44
N SER A 80 -2.73 -22.00 1.07
CA SER A 80 -2.83 -21.54 -0.31
C SER A 80 -1.81 -20.44 -0.59
N GLU A 81 -1.38 -20.31 -1.84
CA GLU A 81 -0.47 -19.23 -2.25
C GLU A 81 -1.10 -17.86 -2.00
N ILE A 82 -0.29 -16.94 -1.48
CA ILE A 82 -0.65 -15.54 -1.24
C ILE A 82 -0.26 -14.73 -2.47
N LEU A 83 -1.27 -14.24 -3.19
CA LEU A 83 -1.10 -13.53 -4.46
C LEU A 83 -0.94 -12.01 -4.26
N CYS A 84 -1.69 -11.43 -3.32
CA CYS A 84 -1.65 -10.01 -2.98
C CYS A 84 -2.15 -9.78 -1.54
N ALA A 85 -1.89 -8.61 -0.97
CA ALA A 85 -2.52 -8.18 0.28
C ALA A 85 -2.73 -6.66 0.27
N SER A 86 -3.52 -6.14 1.21
CA SER A 86 -3.66 -4.69 1.44
C SER A 86 -4.12 -4.39 2.85
N LEU A 87 -3.80 -3.20 3.38
CA LEU A 87 -4.02 -2.84 4.78
C LEU A 87 -5.32 -2.06 4.99
N TRP A 88 -6.23 -2.68 5.74
CA TRP A 88 -7.51 -2.12 6.15
C TRP A 88 -7.46 -1.73 7.62
N GLY A 89 -7.20 -0.44 7.86
CA GLY A 89 -6.79 0.05 9.18
C GLY A 89 -5.48 -0.63 9.60
N VAL A 90 -5.46 -1.20 10.80
CA VAL A 90 -4.32 -2.02 11.27
C VAL A 90 -4.32 -3.44 10.71
N ASN A 91 -5.43 -3.96 10.17
CA ASN A 91 -5.56 -5.36 9.77
C ASN A 91 -5.14 -5.61 8.31
N LEU A 92 -4.70 -6.82 8.01
CA LEU A 92 -4.20 -7.19 6.68
C LEU A 92 -5.25 -8.05 5.95
N LEU A 93 -5.81 -7.53 4.85
CA LEU A 93 -6.60 -8.31 3.90
C LEU A 93 -5.64 -9.09 2.99
N ILE A 94 -5.87 -10.39 2.84
CA ILE A 94 -4.96 -11.33 2.18
C ILE A 94 -5.72 -12.02 1.04
N GLY A 95 -5.24 -11.83 -0.19
CA GLY A 95 -5.76 -12.45 -1.39
C GLY A 95 -4.97 -13.70 -1.75
N THR A 96 -5.67 -14.80 -1.94
CA THR A 96 -5.08 -16.11 -2.27
C THR A 96 -5.72 -16.70 -3.53
N GLU A 97 -5.16 -17.81 -4.01
CA GLU A 97 -5.79 -18.73 -4.96
C GLU A 97 -7.22 -19.13 -4.54
N ALA A 98 -7.43 -19.42 -3.25
CA ALA A 98 -8.65 -20.02 -2.73
C ALA A 98 -9.71 -19.00 -2.25
N GLY A 99 -9.32 -17.78 -1.87
CA GLY A 99 -10.23 -16.82 -1.25
C GLY A 99 -9.59 -15.51 -0.75
N LEU A 100 -10.44 -14.67 -0.17
CA LEU A 100 -10.08 -13.47 0.59
C LEU A 100 -10.17 -13.78 2.09
N MET A 101 -9.10 -13.50 2.81
CA MET A 101 -9.01 -13.60 4.26
C MET A 101 -8.68 -12.24 4.89
N LEU A 102 -8.95 -12.09 6.20
CA LEU A 102 -8.40 -11.01 7.01
C LEU A 102 -7.57 -11.60 8.15
N LEU A 103 -6.30 -11.17 8.25
CA LEU A 103 -5.45 -11.35 9.42
C LEU A 103 -5.66 -10.16 10.35
N ASP A 104 -6.23 -10.46 11.52
CA ASP A 104 -6.36 -9.53 12.64
C ASP A 104 -4.99 -9.32 13.29
N ARG A 105 -4.49 -8.08 13.20
CA ARG A 105 -3.22 -7.61 13.77
C ARG A 105 -3.42 -6.81 15.06
N SER A 106 -4.68 -6.59 15.48
CA SER A 106 -5.02 -5.91 16.74
C SER A 106 -5.03 -6.87 17.93
N GLY A 107 -5.38 -8.14 17.69
CA GLY A 107 -5.31 -9.22 18.68
C GLY A 107 -4.25 -10.27 18.37
N VAL A 108 -4.54 -11.53 18.75
CA VAL A 108 -3.60 -12.68 18.78
C VAL A 108 -3.22 -13.23 17.39
N GLY A 109 -3.35 -12.46 16.30
CA GLY A 109 -3.05 -12.95 14.94
C GLY A 109 -4.11 -13.88 14.34
N LYS A 110 -5.37 -13.72 14.74
CA LYS A 110 -6.50 -14.55 14.28
C LYS A 110 -6.79 -14.29 12.80
N VAL A 111 -7.18 -15.32 12.05
CA VAL A 111 -7.56 -15.20 10.64
C VAL A 111 -9.04 -15.50 10.44
N TYR A 112 -9.72 -14.61 9.71
CA TYR A 112 -11.12 -14.72 9.33
C TYR A 112 -11.23 -14.96 7.82
N GLN A 113 -11.98 -15.97 7.40
CA GLN A 113 -12.33 -16.15 5.98
C GLN A 113 -13.47 -15.19 5.62
N LEU A 114 -13.30 -14.38 4.58
CA LEU A 114 -14.32 -13.41 4.14
C LEU A 114 -15.06 -13.89 2.89
N ILE A 115 -14.32 -14.41 1.91
CA ILE A 115 -14.83 -14.91 0.63
C ILE A 115 -14.07 -16.19 0.29
N SER A 116 -14.77 -17.26 -0.09
CA SER A 116 -14.19 -18.56 -0.41
C SER A 116 -14.40 -18.92 -1.88
N ARG A 117 -13.62 -19.89 -2.39
CA ARG A 117 -13.67 -20.42 -3.77
C ARG A 117 -13.52 -19.34 -4.86
N ARG A 118 -12.72 -18.29 -4.57
CA ARG A 118 -12.46 -17.17 -5.50
C ARG A 118 -11.03 -16.68 -5.36
N ARG A 119 -10.26 -16.80 -6.45
CA ARG A 119 -8.91 -16.23 -6.60
C ARG A 119 -8.93 -14.70 -6.54
N PHE A 120 -7.98 -14.08 -5.84
CA PHE A 120 -7.76 -12.63 -5.80
C PHE A 120 -6.33 -12.32 -6.27
N GLN A 121 -6.18 -11.77 -7.48
CA GLN A 121 -4.88 -11.56 -8.13
C GLN A 121 -4.19 -10.27 -7.64
N GLN A 122 -4.95 -9.18 -7.55
CA GLN A 122 -4.51 -7.87 -7.11
C GLN A 122 -5.64 -7.22 -6.28
N MET A 123 -5.30 -6.39 -5.29
CA MET A 123 -6.28 -5.61 -4.53
C MET A 123 -5.71 -4.29 -3.99
N GLU A 124 -6.57 -3.31 -3.75
CA GLU A 124 -6.23 -2.05 -3.09
C GLU A 124 -7.38 -1.55 -2.20
N VAL A 125 -7.06 -1.05 -0.99
CA VAL A 125 -8.02 -0.55 -0.01
C VAL A 125 -8.11 0.98 -0.05
N LEU A 126 -9.22 1.51 -0.55
CA LEU A 126 -9.57 2.92 -0.41
C LEU A 126 -10.40 3.10 0.87
N SER A 127 -9.69 3.28 1.98
CA SER A 127 -10.28 3.45 3.33
C SER A 127 -11.28 4.61 3.36
N ASP A 128 -10.92 5.75 2.79
CA ASP A 128 -11.68 7.00 2.74
C ASP A 128 -12.98 6.90 1.90
N GLN A 129 -13.10 5.87 1.05
CA GLN A 129 -14.32 5.54 0.29
C GLN A 129 -15.03 4.30 0.85
N ASN A 130 -14.49 3.67 1.91
CA ASN A 130 -14.98 2.43 2.51
C ASN A 130 -15.08 1.26 1.49
N ILE A 131 -14.12 1.15 0.56
CA ILE A 131 -14.10 0.13 -0.50
C ILE A 131 -12.75 -0.59 -0.67
N LEU A 132 -12.83 -1.80 -1.22
CA LEU A 132 -11.72 -2.64 -1.68
C LEU A 132 -11.87 -2.88 -3.19
N VAL A 133 -10.94 -2.36 -4.00
CA VAL A 133 -10.87 -2.65 -5.44
C VAL A 133 -10.04 -3.93 -5.65
N THR A 134 -10.42 -4.80 -6.59
CA THR A 134 -9.77 -6.10 -6.81
C THR A 134 -9.79 -6.52 -8.28
N ILE A 135 -8.78 -7.28 -8.73
CA ILE A 135 -8.92 -8.24 -9.84
C ILE A 135 -9.20 -9.62 -9.23
N SER A 136 -10.36 -10.21 -9.53
CA SER A 136 -10.75 -11.47 -8.89
C SER A 136 -11.62 -12.42 -9.73
N GLY A 137 -11.58 -13.70 -9.36
CA GLY A 137 -12.34 -14.81 -9.96
C GLY A 137 -11.81 -15.29 -11.32
N LYS A 138 -12.33 -16.43 -11.82
CA LYS A 138 -11.83 -17.11 -13.02
C LYS A 138 -11.77 -16.27 -14.31
N LYS A 139 -12.56 -15.19 -14.41
CA LYS A 139 -12.58 -14.26 -15.55
C LYS A 139 -11.72 -12.99 -15.32
N ASN A 140 -10.92 -12.91 -14.26
CA ASN A 140 -10.16 -11.72 -13.86
C ASN A 140 -10.97 -10.42 -14.00
N ARG A 141 -12.12 -10.35 -13.30
CA ARG A 141 -12.99 -9.17 -13.35
C ARG A 141 -12.55 -8.14 -12.31
N VAL A 142 -12.56 -6.87 -12.69
CA VAL A 142 -12.38 -5.76 -11.75
C VAL A 142 -13.65 -5.59 -10.92
N ARG A 143 -13.51 -5.60 -9.59
CA ARG A 143 -14.62 -5.50 -8.63
C ARG A 143 -14.31 -4.58 -7.47
N VAL A 144 -15.32 -3.82 -7.07
CA VAL A 144 -15.34 -2.99 -5.87
C VAL A 144 -16.19 -3.70 -4.82
N TYR A 145 -15.59 -4.11 -3.70
CA TYR A 145 -16.27 -4.65 -2.51
C TYR A 145 -16.44 -3.55 -1.47
N TYR A 146 -17.58 -3.48 -0.78
CA TYR A 146 -17.77 -2.55 0.33
C TYR A 146 -17.12 -3.10 1.61
N LEU A 147 -16.21 -2.34 2.22
CA LEU A 147 -15.50 -2.73 3.44
C LEU A 147 -16.46 -2.93 4.62
N SER A 148 -17.54 -2.13 4.70
CA SER A 148 -18.61 -2.32 5.69
C SER A 148 -19.30 -3.69 5.59
N TRP A 149 -19.54 -4.20 4.37
CA TRP A 149 -20.10 -5.56 4.18
C TRP A 149 -19.12 -6.65 4.60
N LEU A 150 -17.82 -6.47 4.30
CA LEU A 150 -16.77 -7.37 4.81
C LEU A 150 -16.67 -7.31 6.35
N LYS A 151 -16.93 -6.15 6.98
CA LYS A 151 -16.92 -5.98 8.44
C LYS A 151 -18.05 -6.77 9.10
N SER A 152 -19.27 -6.70 8.55
CA SER A 152 -20.41 -7.48 9.01
C SER A 152 -20.16 -9.00 8.96
N LYS A 153 -19.44 -9.50 7.94
CA LYS A 153 -19.05 -10.92 7.86
C LYS A 153 -18.05 -11.36 8.95
N ILE A 154 -17.20 -10.45 9.44
CA ILE A 154 -16.29 -10.73 10.56
C ILE A 154 -17.08 -10.77 11.88
N LEU A 155 -17.94 -9.77 12.09
CA LEU A 155 -18.69 -9.56 13.33
C LEU A 155 -19.96 -10.43 13.45
N ARG A 156 -20.34 -11.17 12.39
CA ARG A 156 -21.54 -12.03 12.33
C ARG A 156 -22.86 -11.34 12.73
N THR A 157 -22.93 -10.03 12.59
CA THR A 157 -23.94 -9.19 13.28
C THR A 157 -25.36 -9.31 12.70
N ASP A 158 -25.51 -9.82 11.48
CA ASP A 158 -26.80 -9.90 10.80
C ASP A 158 -26.80 -11.01 9.72
N ALA A 159 -27.79 -11.92 9.80
CA ALA A 159 -28.00 -12.98 8.81
C ALA A 159 -28.59 -12.46 7.47
N GLN A 160 -29.25 -11.30 7.45
CA GLN A 160 -29.75 -10.67 6.23
C GLN A 160 -28.61 -10.11 5.36
N VAL A 161 -27.45 -9.75 5.94
CA VAL A 161 -26.30 -9.21 5.19
C VAL A 161 -25.71 -10.22 4.21
N GLU A 162 -25.84 -11.52 4.48
CA GLU A 162 -25.46 -12.60 3.56
C GLU A 162 -26.26 -12.55 2.25
N ARG A 163 -27.50 -12.04 2.28
CA ARG A 163 -28.42 -11.93 1.13
C ARG A 163 -28.16 -10.70 0.26
N ARG A 164 -27.47 -9.67 0.77
CA ARG A 164 -27.17 -8.44 0.02
C ARG A 164 -25.84 -8.58 -0.73
N ASN A 165 -25.84 -8.22 -2.01
CA ASN A 165 -24.65 -8.30 -2.85
C ASN A 165 -23.66 -7.16 -2.52
N GLY A 166 -22.69 -7.43 -1.62
CA GLY A 166 -21.74 -6.43 -1.13
C GLY A 166 -20.61 -6.00 -2.07
N TRP A 167 -20.79 -6.14 -3.39
CA TRP A 167 -19.83 -5.73 -4.41
C TRP A 167 -20.50 -5.35 -5.73
N ILE A 168 -19.79 -4.55 -6.53
CA ILE A 168 -20.13 -4.22 -7.93
C ILE A 168 -18.94 -4.57 -8.84
N ASN A 169 -19.19 -4.86 -10.12
CA ASN A 169 -18.12 -4.88 -11.13
C ASN A 169 -17.79 -3.43 -11.54
N VAL A 170 -16.56 -3.19 -11.99
CA VAL A 170 -16.22 -1.98 -12.77
C VAL A 170 -16.37 -2.34 -14.25
N GLY A 171 -17.22 -1.63 -14.99
CA GLY A 171 -17.65 -1.99 -16.34
C GLY A 171 -18.23 -3.41 -16.42
N ASP A 172 -18.16 -4.04 -17.60
CA ASP A 172 -18.21 -5.50 -17.75
C ASP A 172 -16.85 -6.04 -18.21
N LEU A 173 -15.78 -5.64 -17.52
CA LEU A 173 -14.40 -5.92 -17.93
C LEU A 173 -13.95 -7.32 -17.49
N HIS A 174 -13.49 -8.14 -18.44
CA HIS A 174 -12.96 -9.49 -18.20
C HIS A 174 -11.50 -9.52 -18.68
N GLY A 175 -10.68 -10.38 -18.07
CA GLY A 175 -9.28 -10.53 -18.47
C GLY A 175 -8.36 -9.39 -18.04
N ALA A 176 -8.70 -8.64 -16.98
CA ALA A 176 -7.80 -7.63 -16.45
C ALA A 176 -6.48 -8.25 -15.97
N VAL A 177 -5.37 -7.61 -16.35
CA VAL A 177 -4.00 -8.04 -16.08
C VAL A 177 -3.49 -7.34 -14.82
N HIS A 178 -3.58 -6.01 -14.82
CA HIS A 178 -3.12 -5.10 -13.77
C HIS A 178 -4.08 -3.91 -13.65
N PHE A 179 -4.17 -3.31 -12.47
CA PHE A 179 -4.74 -1.96 -12.30
C PHE A 179 -3.86 -1.09 -11.40
N LYS A 180 -4.03 0.23 -11.52
CA LYS A 180 -3.44 1.22 -10.62
C LYS A 180 -4.52 2.22 -10.21
N ILE A 181 -4.53 2.62 -8.94
CA ILE A 181 -5.31 3.78 -8.50
C ILE A 181 -4.36 4.96 -8.29
N VAL A 182 -4.63 6.06 -8.99
CA VAL A 182 -3.88 7.32 -8.87
C VAL A 182 -4.80 8.37 -8.27
N LYS A 183 -4.34 9.03 -7.21
CA LYS A 183 -5.06 10.11 -6.52
C LYS A 183 -4.48 11.43 -6.99
N TYR A 184 -5.31 12.32 -7.53
CA TYR A 184 -4.93 13.67 -7.91
C TYR A 184 -5.96 14.64 -7.35
N GLU A 185 -5.51 15.57 -6.52
CA GLU A 185 -6.36 16.43 -5.69
C GLU A 185 -7.48 15.65 -4.97
N ARG A 186 -8.75 15.91 -5.32
CA ARG A 186 -9.94 15.24 -4.79
C ARG A 186 -10.33 14.01 -5.61
N ILE A 187 -9.88 13.93 -6.87
CA ILE A 187 -10.22 12.91 -7.86
C ILE A 187 -9.37 11.65 -7.63
N LYS A 188 -9.93 10.49 -7.99
CA LYS A 188 -9.23 9.20 -7.94
C LYS A 188 -9.48 8.48 -9.26
N PHE A 189 -8.43 8.28 -10.02
CA PHE A 189 -8.46 7.54 -11.28
C PHE A 189 -8.11 6.09 -11.01
N LEU A 190 -8.86 5.16 -11.60
CA LEU A 190 -8.60 3.74 -11.64
C LEU A 190 -8.28 3.39 -13.10
N VAL A 191 -7.00 3.11 -13.37
CA VAL A 191 -6.52 2.72 -14.71
C VAL A 191 -6.31 1.21 -14.73
N ILE A 192 -6.80 0.56 -15.77
CA ILE A 192 -6.94 -0.89 -15.86
C ILE A 192 -6.32 -1.37 -17.18
N ALA A 193 -5.29 -2.21 -17.10
CA ALA A 193 -4.85 -3.02 -18.25
C ALA A 193 -5.78 -4.22 -18.41
N LEU A 194 -6.36 -4.33 -19.61
CA LEU A 194 -6.92 -5.57 -20.15
C LEU A 194 -5.84 -6.21 -21.04
N ARG A 195 -6.16 -7.25 -21.82
CA ARG A 195 -5.14 -7.98 -22.60
C ARG A 195 -4.54 -7.14 -23.74
N ASP A 196 -5.39 -6.39 -24.44
CA ASP A 196 -5.06 -5.69 -25.70
C ASP A 196 -5.61 -4.24 -25.68
N SER A 197 -5.95 -3.71 -24.49
CA SER A 197 -6.57 -2.40 -24.28
C SER A 197 -6.37 -1.87 -22.84
N ILE A 198 -6.55 -0.55 -22.64
CA ILE A 198 -6.51 0.12 -21.33
C ILE A 198 -7.79 0.95 -21.14
N GLU A 199 -8.40 0.88 -19.95
CA GLU A 199 -9.52 1.74 -19.56
C GLU A 199 -9.20 2.60 -18.34
N ILE A 200 -9.68 3.85 -18.35
CA ILE A 200 -9.63 4.80 -17.24
C ILE A 200 -11.04 5.00 -16.68
N TYR A 201 -11.18 4.89 -15.37
CA TYR A 201 -12.38 5.26 -14.63
C TYR A 201 -12.06 6.35 -13.60
N ALA A 202 -12.95 7.32 -13.42
CA ALA A 202 -12.87 8.33 -12.36
C ALA A 202 -13.85 7.99 -11.22
N TRP A 203 -13.44 8.20 -9.97
CA TRP A 203 -14.33 8.04 -8.81
C TRP A 203 -15.37 9.16 -8.73
N ALA A 204 -16.65 8.83 -8.89
CA ALA A 204 -17.74 9.75 -8.69
C ALA A 204 -18.19 9.77 -7.22
N PRO A 205 -18.37 10.96 -6.60
CA PRO A 205 -18.89 11.09 -5.24
C PRO A 205 -20.38 10.69 -5.15
N LYS A 206 -21.00 10.89 -3.97
CA LYS A 206 -22.46 10.76 -3.83
C LYS A 206 -23.17 11.72 -4.81
N PRO A 207 -24.31 11.33 -5.42
CA PRO A 207 -25.07 10.11 -5.16
C PRO A 207 -24.49 8.82 -5.79
N TYR A 208 -23.62 8.93 -6.80
CA TYR A 208 -23.16 7.78 -7.59
C TYR A 208 -22.27 6.79 -6.81
N HIS A 209 -21.34 7.30 -6.00
CA HIS A 209 -20.48 6.55 -5.08
C HIS A 209 -19.83 5.29 -5.71
N LYS A 210 -19.30 5.46 -6.93
CA LYS A 210 -18.70 4.39 -7.74
C LYS A 210 -17.70 4.96 -8.75
N PHE A 211 -16.86 4.08 -9.29
CA PHE A 211 -16.05 4.38 -10.47
C PHE A 211 -16.94 4.50 -11.72
N MET A 212 -16.78 5.61 -12.46
CA MET A 212 -17.46 5.93 -13.72
C MET A 212 -16.43 5.91 -14.86
N ALA A 213 -16.78 5.38 -16.04
CA ALA A 213 -15.87 5.36 -17.18
C ALA A 213 -15.49 6.79 -17.61
N PHE A 214 -14.21 6.99 -17.96
CA PHE A 214 -13.64 8.30 -18.30
C PHE A 214 -13.04 8.32 -19.71
N LYS A 215 -12.14 7.37 -20.02
CA LYS A 215 -11.51 7.21 -21.35
C LYS A 215 -11.18 5.72 -21.56
N SER A 216 -11.11 5.27 -22.81
CA SER A 216 -10.71 3.90 -23.17
C SER A 216 -9.82 3.95 -24.41
N PHE A 217 -8.81 3.08 -24.44
CA PHE A 217 -7.85 2.91 -25.52
C PHE A 217 -7.84 1.43 -25.92
N ALA A 218 -8.48 1.13 -27.05
CA ALA A 218 -8.54 -0.21 -27.62
C ALA A 218 -7.41 -0.45 -28.62
N GLU A 219 -7.24 -1.71 -29.04
CA GLU A 219 -6.37 -2.10 -30.15
C GLU A 219 -4.90 -1.64 -29.98
N LEU A 220 -4.39 -1.76 -28.76
CA LEU A 220 -3.00 -1.42 -28.45
C LEU A 220 -2.04 -2.39 -29.16
N LYS A 221 -1.13 -1.84 -29.96
CA LYS A 221 -0.09 -2.59 -30.70
C LYS A 221 0.70 -3.53 -29.79
N GLU A 222 1.15 -3.01 -28.64
CA GLU A 222 1.92 -3.75 -27.64
C GLU A 222 1.05 -4.03 -26.41
N ARG A 223 1.08 -5.26 -25.91
CA ARG A 223 0.20 -5.70 -24.81
C ARG A 223 0.61 -5.10 -23.47
N PRO A 224 -0.30 -4.45 -22.72
CA PRO A 224 0.03 -3.88 -21.42
C PRO A 224 0.08 -4.96 -20.33
N LEU A 225 1.27 -5.11 -19.74
CA LEU A 225 1.52 -6.02 -18.61
C LEU A 225 1.35 -5.32 -17.25
N LEU A 226 1.68 -4.03 -17.18
CA LEU A 226 1.42 -3.15 -16.04
C LEU A 226 1.14 -1.71 -16.49
N VAL A 227 0.48 -0.91 -15.65
CA VAL A 227 0.06 0.47 -15.95
C VAL A 227 0.30 1.42 -14.78
N ASP A 228 0.48 2.69 -15.12
CA ASP A 228 0.37 3.83 -14.22
C ASP A 228 -0.31 5.02 -14.92
N LEU A 229 -0.58 6.09 -14.19
CA LEU A 229 -1.11 7.35 -14.72
C LEU A 229 -0.32 8.51 -14.13
N THR A 230 0.40 9.26 -14.96
CA THR A 230 0.98 10.54 -14.54
C THR A 230 -0.04 11.66 -14.73
N VAL A 231 0.10 12.69 -13.89
CA VAL A 231 -0.59 13.97 -14.06
C VAL A 231 0.49 15.05 -14.13
N GLU A 232 0.64 15.64 -15.30
CA GLU A 232 1.59 16.72 -15.55
C GLU A 232 1.00 18.08 -15.12
N GLU A 233 1.80 19.13 -15.21
CA GLU A 233 1.34 20.51 -15.04
C GLU A 233 0.14 20.83 -15.96
N GLY A 234 -0.75 21.70 -15.47
CA GLY A 234 -2.02 21.98 -16.15
C GLY A 234 -3.04 20.83 -16.09
N SER A 235 -2.87 19.84 -15.20
CA SER A 235 -3.73 18.66 -15.06
C SER A 235 -3.74 17.72 -16.28
N ARG A 236 -2.74 17.80 -17.17
CA ARG A 236 -2.64 16.92 -18.33
C ARG A 236 -2.40 15.47 -17.89
N LEU A 237 -3.27 14.57 -18.31
CA LEU A 237 -3.23 13.16 -17.93
C LEU A 237 -2.46 12.36 -18.98
N LYS A 238 -1.55 11.47 -18.54
CA LYS A 238 -0.90 10.48 -19.42
C LYS A 238 -0.92 9.10 -18.81
N VAL A 239 -1.43 8.13 -19.58
CA VAL A 239 -1.28 6.71 -19.24
C VAL A 239 0.14 6.30 -19.61
N VAL A 240 0.80 5.56 -18.72
CA VAL A 240 2.08 4.91 -19.02
C VAL A 240 1.89 3.42 -18.81
N TYR A 241 2.36 2.58 -19.75
CA TYR A 241 2.28 1.14 -19.62
C TYR A 241 3.57 0.44 -20.04
N GLY A 242 3.88 -0.66 -19.35
CA GLY A 242 4.96 -1.57 -19.71
C GLY A 242 4.44 -2.75 -20.51
N SER A 243 5.10 -3.08 -21.62
CA SER A 243 4.86 -4.26 -22.45
C SER A 243 6.05 -5.22 -22.38
N ASN A 244 6.04 -6.30 -23.18
CA ASN A 244 7.22 -7.13 -23.39
C ASN A 244 8.21 -6.54 -24.42
N GLN A 245 7.96 -5.37 -25.02
CA GLN A 245 8.88 -4.69 -25.94
C GLN A 245 9.51 -3.43 -25.33
N GLY A 246 8.86 -2.82 -24.33
CA GLY A 246 9.34 -1.59 -23.72
C GLY A 246 8.28 -0.91 -22.87
N PHE A 247 8.39 0.42 -22.74
CA PHE A 247 7.45 1.27 -22.05
C PHE A 247 6.91 2.33 -23.01
N HIS A 248 5.60 2.55 -22.94
CA HIS A 248 4.85 3.39 -23.88
C HIS A 248 3.96 4.38 -23.10
N ALA A 249 3.70 5.54 -23.68
CA ALA A 249 2.74 6.51 -23.19
C ALA A 249 1.53 6.62 -24.11
N ILE A 250 0.41 7.07 -23.53
CA ILE A 250 -0.75 7.57 -24.25
C ILE A 250 -1.13 8.92 -23.62
N ASP A 251 -1.09 10.01 -24.39
CA ASP A 251 -1.67 11.27 -23.95
C ASP A 251 -3.19 11.12 -23.88
N VAL A 252 -3.77 11.37 -22.70
CA VAL A 252 -5.16 10.99 -22.44
C VAL A 252 -6.15 11.93 -23.13
N ASP A 253 -5.74 13.14 -23.51
CA ASP A 253 -6.59 14.09 -24.21
C ASP A 253 -6.57 13.82 -25.71
N SER A 254 -5.37 13.83 -26.33
CA SER A 254 -5.23 13.59 -27.78
C SER A 254 -5.47 12.14 -28.19
N GLY A 255 -5.13 11.18 -27.32
CA GLY A 255 -5.09 9.75 -27.65
C GLY A 255 -3.84 9.31 -28.41
N GLU A 256 -2.83 10.18 -28.54
CA GLU A 256 -1.56 9.88 -29.19
C GLU A 256 -0.77 8.84 -28.37
N LEU A 257 -0.42 7.71 -29.01
CA LEU A 257 0.36 6.63 -28.44
C LEU A 257 1.80 6.67 -28.98
N TYR A 258 2.79 6.65 -28.09
CA TYR A 258 4.20 6.72 -28.45
C TYR A 258 5.09 5.95 -27.47
N ASP A 259 6.28 5.57 -27.93
CA ASP A 259 7.27 4.85 -27.12
C ASP A 259 8.00 5.82 -26.17
N ILE A 260 8.08 5.48 -24.89
CA ILE A 260 8.94 6.19 -23.92
C ILE A 260 10.34 5.55 -23.91
N TYR A 261 10.41 4.22 -23.90
CA TYR A 261 11.68 3.52 -23.79
C TYR A 261 11.60 2.11 -24.37
N ILE A 262 12.43 1.85 -25.37
CA ILE A 262 12.69 0.52 -25.93
C ILE A 262 14.17 0.17 -25.64
N PRO A 263 14.47 -0.82 -24.79
CA PRO A 263 15.86 -1.23 -24.52
C PRO A 263 16.49 -1.84 -25.79
N LYS A 264 17.59 -1.24 -26.25
CA LYS A 264 18.23 -1.60 -27.54
C LYS A 264 19.27 -2.72 -27.44
N HIS A 265 19.72 -3.04 -26.22
CA HIS A 265 20.74 -4.04 -25.93
C HIS A 265 20.17 -5.44 -25.66
N ILE A 266 18.87 -5.56 -25.44
CA ILE A 266 18.19 -6.82 -25.11
C ILE A 266 17.66 -7.46 -26.41
N GLN A 267 18.24 -8.60 -26.80
CA GLN A 267 17.75 -9.39 -27.94
C GLN A 267 16.63 -10.34 -27.50
N GLY A 268 15.46 -9.76 -27.19
CA GLY A 268 14.31 -10.51 -26.71
C GLY A 268 13.19 -9.61 -26.17
N GLY A 269 12.22 -10.21 -25.49
CA GLY A 269 11.19 -9.47 -24.77
C GLY A 269 11.56 -9.28 -23.30
N ILE A 270 11.27 -8.10 -22.75
CA ILE A 270 11.55 -7.75 -21.35
C ILE A 270 10.43 -8.19 -20.39
N SER A 271 10.75 -8.34 -19.10
CA SER A 271 9.76 -8.44 -18.01
C SER A 271 9.65 -7.09 -17.27
N PRO A 272 8.69 -6.22 -17.61
CA PRO A 272 8.49 -4.97 -16.88
C PRO A 272 8.00 -5.24 -15.45
N HIS A 273 8.58 -4.57 -14.46
CA HIS A 273 8.32 -4.79 -13.04
C HIS A 273 7.54 -3.64 -12.38
N THR A 274 7.90 -2.38 -12.64
CA THR A 274 7.16 -1.22 -12.11
C THR A 274 7.44 0.05 -12.92
N ILE A 275 6.49 0.98 -12.88
CA ILE A 275 6.70 2.40 -13.19
C ILE A 275 6.66 3.15 -11.85
N VAL A 276 7.52 4.15 -11.69
CA VAL A 276 7.58 5.02 -10.51
C VAL A 276 7.64 6.46 -10.99
N THR A 277 6.61 7.26 -10.71
CA THR A 277 6.69 8.71 -10.91
C THR A 277 7.64 9.29 -9.85
N LEU A 278 8.67 10.03 -10.27
CA LEU A 278 9.62 10.59 -9.33
C LEU A 278 8.97 11.71 -8.49
N PRO A 279 9.26 11.80 -7.18
CA PRO A 279 8.87 12.95 -6.38
C PRO A 279 9.44 14.25 -6.98
N ASN A 280 8.79 15.38 -6.67
CA ASN A 280 9.25 16.73 -7.06
C ASN A 280 9.42 16.95 -8.59
N SER A 281 8.89 16.04 -9.43
CA SER A 281 9.05 16.09 -10.90
C SER A 281 7.81 16.58 -11.66
N ASN A 282 6.77 17.02 -10.95
CA ASN A 282 5.47 17.44 -11.50
C ASN A 282 4.89 16.45 -12.53
N GLY A 283 5.04 15.15 -12.27
CA GLY A 283 4.54 14.06 -13.13
C GLY A 283 5.39 13.77 -14.36
N LEU A 284 6.45 14.54 -14.62
CA LEU A 284 7.23 14.49 -15.87
C LEU A 284 8.31 13.42 -15.86
N GLN A 285 8.93 13.11 -14.71
CA GLN A 285 10.04 12.15 -14.64
C GLN A 285 9.59 10.81 -14.06
N LEU A 286 10.15 9.74 -14.63
CA LEU A 286 9.84 8.35 -14.31
C LEU A 286 11.13 7.57 -14.04
N LEU A 287 11.10 6.70 -13.04
CA LEU A 287 11.95 5.51 -12.99
C LEU A 287 11.11 4.33 -13.49
N ILE A 288 11.51 3.75 -14.61
CA ILE A 288 10.93 2.51 -15.14
C ILE A 288 11.88 1.35 -14.80
N CYS A 289 11.34 0.23 -14.30
CA CYS A 289 12.13 -0.96 -13.97
C CYS A 289 11.62 -2.18 -14.71
N TYR A 290 12.54 -2.93 -15.30
CA TYR A 290 12.31 -4.14 -16.08
C TYR A 290 13.53 -5.06 -15.89
N ASP A 291 13.29 -6.38 -15.86
CA ASP A 291 14.34 -7.38 -15.65
C ASP A 291 15.27 -6.98 -14.46
N ASN A 292 16.60 -7.03 -14.64
CA ASN A 292 17.57 -6.60 -13.63
C ASN A 292 17.98 -5.12 -13.74
N GLU A 293 17.21 -4.28 -14.45
CA GLU A 293 17.55 -2.87 -14.75
C GLU A 293 16.46 -1.86 -14.31
N GLY A 294 16.86 -0.60 -14.22
CA GLY A 294 15.98 0.54 -14.04
C GLY A 294 16.54 1.80 -14.68
N VAL A 295 15.72 2.49 -15.49
CA VAL A 295 16.14 3.63 -16.31
C VAL A 295 15.32 4.87 -15.94
N TYR A 296 16.00 6.01 -15.84
CA TYR A 296 15.38 7.30 -15.61
C TYR A 296 15.01 7.94 -16.94
N VAL A 297 13.72 8.16 -17.15
CA VAL A 297 13.15 8.75 -18.38
C VAL A 297 12.19 9.88 -18.03
N ASN A 298 11.74 10.63 -19.03
CA ASN A 298 10.56 11.47 -18.90
C ASN A 298 9.38 10.90 -19.69
N THR A 299 8.20 11.43 -19.44
CA THR A 299 6.95 11.16 -20.16
C THR A 299 6.98 11.54 -21.66
N TYR A 300 8.11 12.00 -22.20
CA TYR A 300 8.35 12.40 -23.59
C TYR A 300 9.46 11.57 -24.26
N GLY A 301 9.81 10.41 -23.68
CA GLY A 301 10.74 9.44 -24.28
C GLY A 301 12.23 9.82 -24.23
N LYS A 302 12.61 10.82 -23.43
CA LYS A 302 14.02 11.19 -23.21
C LYS A 302 14.54 10.59 -21.92
N VAL A 303 15.72 9.97 -21.97
CA VAL A 303 16.47 9.57 -20.76
C VAL A 303 16.86 10.84 -19.99
N THR A 304 16.61 10.86 -18.68
CA THR A 304 16.77 12.06 -17.82
C THR A 304 18.01 11.99 -16.92
N LYS A 305 18.59 10.81 -16.72
CA LYS A 305 19.86 10.61 -15.99
C LYS A 305 20.70 9.58 -16.72
N ASN A 306 22.01 9.84 -16.85
CA ASN A 306 22.97 8.93 -17.49
C ASN A 306 23.28 7.68 -16.65
N MET A 307 22.88 7.70 -15.38
CA MET A 307 23.01 6.59 -14.44
C MET A 307 21.82 5.64 -14.58
N MET A 308 22.09 4.34 -14.65
CA MET A 308 21.05 3.30 -14.59
C MET A 308 21.08 2.63 -13.22
N LEU A 309 19.91 2.26 -12.72
CA LEU A 309 19.77 1.36 -11.59
C LEU A 309 19.98 -0.08 -12.10
N GLN A 310 20.80 -0.87 -11.41
CA GLN A 310 21.02 -2.28 -11.77
C GLN A 310 20.93 -3.15 -10.52
N TRP A 311 20.07 -4.17 -10.55
CA TRP A 311 19.93 -5.16 -9.49
C TRP A 311 21.03 -6.23 -9.62
N GLY A 312 21.61 -6.67 -8.50
CA GLY A 312 22.67 -7.67 -8.43
C GLY A 312 22.20 -9.11 -8.66
N GLU A 313 20.90 -9.37 -8.50
CA GLU A 313 20.24 -10.55 -9.07
C GLU A 313 18.88 -10.16 -9.69
N MET A 314 18.37 -10.98 -10.61
CA MET A 314 17.07 -10.78 -11.26
C MET A 314 15.94 -10.73 -10.21
N PRO A 315 15.26 -9.57 -10.02
CA PRO A 315 14.23 -9.43 -9.01
C PRO A 315 12.96 -10.20 -9.42
N THR A 316 12.40 -10.96 -8.49
CA THR A 316 11.12 -11.66 -8.69
C THR A 316 9.90 -10.78 -8.39
N SER A 317 10.14 -9.62 -7.78
CA SER A 317 9.18 -8.56 -7.48
C SER A 317 9.98 -7.27 -7.25
N VAL A 318 9.49 -6.12 -7.74
CA VAL A 318 10.03 -4.79 -7.42
C VAL A 318 8.89 -3.94 -6.86
N ALA A 319 9.16 -3.07 -5.90
CA ALA A 319 8.17 -2.11 -5.38
C ALA A 319 8.81 -0.79 -4.97
N PHE A 320 8.15 0.32 -5.31
CA PHE A 320 8.39 1.63 -4.72
C PHE A 320 7.73 1.74 -3.35
N ILE A 321 8.43 2.37 -2.41
CA ILE A 321 8.01 2.59 -1.03
C ILE A 321 7.88 4.10 -0.79
N GLY A 322 6.87 4.53 -0.03
CA GLY A 322 6.59 5.95 0.23
C GLY A 322 7.69 6.73 0.96
N THR A 323 8.79 6.07 1.35
CA THR A 323 10.01 6.67 1.91
C THR A 323 10.98 7.24 0.86
N GLY A 324 10.70 7.09 -0.44
CA GLY A 324 11.65 7.44 -1.52
C GLY A 324 12.61 6.29 -1.89
N GLN A 325 12.31 5.07 -1.44
CA GLN A 325 13.12 3.87 -1.69
C GLN A 325 12.44 2.93 -2.69
N ILE A 326 13.24 2.23 -3.48
CA ILE A 326 12.80 1.14 -4.36
C ILE A 326 13.46 -0.15 -3.91
N MET A 327 12.66 -1.21 -3.83
CA MET A 327 13.08 -2.50 -3.28
C MET A 327 12.92 -3.60 -4.32
N GLY A 328 13.95 -4.45 -4.45
CA GLY A 328 13.98 -5.61 -5.34
C GLY A 328 14.09 -6.91 -4.55
N TRP A 329 13.11 -7.81 -4.69
CA TRP A 329 13.09 -9.12 -4.04
C TRP A 329 13.66 -10.19 -4.96
N GLY A 330 14.96 -10.46 -4.82
CA GLY A 330 15.65 -11.57 -5.46
C GLY A 330 15.31 -12.93 -4.85
N ASN A 331 16.14 -13.93 -5.14
CA ASN A 331 16.04 -15.29 -4.59
C ASN A 331 16.93 -15.48 -3.36
N LYS A 332 18.02 -14.72 -3.24
CA LYS A 332 19.01 -14.76 -2.16
C LYS A 332 19.01 -13.48 -1.32
N ALA A 333 18.60 -12.35 -1.88
CA ALA A 333 18.61 -11.05 -1.22
C ALA A 333 17.33 -10.23 -1.44
N ILE A 334 17.09 -9.25 -0.57
CA ILE A 334 16.27 -8.07 -0.87
C ILE A 334 17.22 -6.88 -0.96
N GLU A 335 17.31 -6.25 -2.12
CA GLU A 335 18.04 -4.98 -2.29
C GLU A 335 17.10 -3.79 -2.00
N ILE A 336 17.65 -2.75 -1.38
CA ILE A 336 16.99 -1.47 -1.13
C ILE A 336 17.86 -0.37 -1.75
N ARG A 337 17.26 0.47 -2.59
CA ARG A 337 17.96 1.53 -3.30
C ARG A 337 17.21 2.86 -3.21
N SER A 338 17.93 3.96 -3.22
CA SER A 338 17.33 5.30 -3.34
C SER A 338 16.72 5.45 -4.73
N VAL A 339 15.46 5.92 -4.79
CA VAL A 339 14.76 6.18 -6.06
C VAL A 339 15.38 7.37 -6.78
N GLU A 340 15.90 8.36 -6.05
CA GLU A 340 16.45 9.57 -6.67
C GLU A 340 17.89 9.38 -7.17
N THR A 341 18.70 8.57 -6.48
CA THR A 341 20.14 8.42 -6.76
C THR A 341 20.58 7.02 -7.20
N GLY A 342 19.69 6.02 -7.25
CA GLY A 342 20.01 4.63 -7.64
C GLY A 342 20.98 3.89 -6.69
N HIS A 343 21.48 4.61 -5.68
CA HIS A 343 22.45 4.17 -4.68
C HIS A 343 21.91 2.98 -3.88
N LEU A 344 22.81 2.10 -3.42
CA LEU A 344 22.47 0.92 -2.64
C LEU A 344 22.41 1.25 -1.14
N ASP A 345 21.19 1.45 -0.64
CA ASP A 345 20.92 1.84 0.75
C ASP A 345 20.98 0.64 1.71
N GLY A 346 20.78 -0.59 1.20
CA GLY A 346 20.94 -1.80 2.00
C GLY A 346 20.65 -3.11 1.27
N VAL A 347 21.11 -4.22 1.85
CA VAL A 347 20.92 -5.59 1.31
C VAL A 347 20.56 -6.57 2.43
N PHE A 348 19.43 -7.25 2.30
CA PHE A 348 18.96 -8.26 3.26
C PHE A 348 19.19 -9.68 2.72
N MET A 349 20.37 -10.23 3.01
CA MET A 349 20.75 -11.59 2.61
C MET A 349 19.92 -12.67 3.34
N HIS A 350 19.58 -13.74 2.63
CA HIS A 350 18.83 -14.87 3.16
C HIS A 350 19.74 -16.10 3.32
N LYS A 351 19.73 -16.73 4.50
CA LYS A 351 20.56 -17.92 4.79
C LYS A 351 20.26 -19.13 3.91
N LYS A 352 19.15 -19.14 3.18
CA LYS A 352 18.77 -20.12 2.14
C LYS A 352 17.98 -19.38 1.06
N ALA A 353 18.14 -19.79 -0.20
CA ALA A 353 17.35 -19.24 -1.29
C ALA A 353 15.85 -19.44 -1.04
N GLN A 354 15.07 -18.36 -1.15
CA GLN A 354 13.65 -18.36 -0.84
C GLN A 354 12.96 -17.27 -1.65
N LYS A 355 12.10 -17.66 -2.60
CA LYS A 355 11.33 -16.70 -3.39
C LYS A 355 10.40 -15.92 -2.48
N LEU A 356 10.62 -14.61 -2.40
CA LEU A 356 9.80 -13.67 -1.65
C LEU A 356 9.02 -12.77 -2.62
N LYS A 357 7.86 -12.28 -2.17
CA LYS A 357 7.00 -11.42 -2.99
C LYS A 357 6.49 -10.25 -2.16
N PHE A 358 6.64 -9.03 -2.66
CA PHE A 358 5.98 -7.85 -2.09
C PHE A 358 4.45 -8.04 -2.06
N LEU A 359 3.81 -7.56 -1.00
CA LEU A 359 2.35 -7.58 -0.86
C LEU A 359 1.76 -6.17 -0.79
N CYS A 360 2.26 -5.35 0.12
CA CYS A 360 1.85 -3.96 0.33
C CYS A 360 2.81 -3.22 1.27
N GLU A 361 2.79 -1.90 1.24
CA GLU A 361 3.41 -1.03 2.24
C GLU A 361 2.35 -0.13 2.89
N ARG A 362 2.57 0.28 4.15
CA ARG A 362 1.90 1.42 4.78
C ARG A 362 2.66 1.87 6.04
N ASN A 363 2.84 3.18 6.20
CA ASN A 363 3.49 3.80 7.36
C ASN A 363 4.89 3.19 7.62
N ASP A 364 5.74 3.22 6.60
CA ASP A 364 7.14 2.77 6.63
C ASP A 364 7.30 1.26 6.90
N LYS A 365 6.20 0.49 6.81
CA LYS A 365 6.17 -0.95 7.07
C LYS A 365 5.82 -1.72 5.81
N VAL A 366 6.80 -2.48 5.34
CA VAL A 366 6.73 -3.28 4.12
C VAL A 366 6.34 -4.71 4.47
N PHE A 367 5.32 -5.25 3.79
CA PHE A 367 4.81 -6.60 3.98
C PHE A 367 5.11 -7.44 2.74
N PHE A 368 5.62 -8.65 2.97
CA PHE A 368 5.96 -9.59 1.91
C PHE A 368 5.63 -11.04 2.30
N SER A 369 5.29 -11.88 1.33
CA SER A 369 5.07 -13.32 1.53
C SER A 369 6.27 -14.13 1.07
N SER A 370 6.39 -15.35 1.58
CA SER A 370 7.16 -16.40 0.93
C SER A 370 6.31 -17.19 -0.05
N ALA A 371 6.77 -17.25 -1.30
CA ALA A 371 6.24 -18.14 -2.32
C ALA A 371 7.01 -19.46 -2.28
N LYS A 372 6.40 -20.50 -1.72
CA LYS A 372 6.93 -21.87 -1.79
C LYS A 372 5.94 -22.76 -2.52
N GLY A 373 6.33 -23.26 -3.69
CA GLY A 373 5.57 -24.31 -4.38
C GLY A 373 5.34 -25.49 -3.44
N GLY A 374 4.09 -25.95 -3.32
CA GLY A 374 3.72 -27.13 -2.54
C GLY A 374 3.86 -27.06 -1.02
N SER A 375 4.15 -25.90 -0.41
CA SER A 375 4.20 -25.80 1.07
C SER A 375 3.72 -24.46 1.60
N SER A 376 3.49 -24.38 2.93
CA SER A 376 2.76 -23.26 3.52
C SER A 376 3.46 -21.91 3.39
N CYS A 377 2.80 -20.94 2.78
CA CYS A 377 3.22 -19.55 2.74
C CYS A 377 3.24 -18.93 4.15
N GLN A 378 4.19 -18.02 4.38
CA GLN A 378 4.24 -17.17 5.58
C GLN A 378 4.31 -15.70 5.17
N ILE A 379 3.77 -14.82 6.02
CA ILE A 379 3.85 -13.37 5.85
C ILE A 379 4.93 -12.83 6.80
N TYR A 380 5.77 -11.96 6.25
CA TYR A 380 6.83 -11.24 6.92
C TYR A 380 6.52 -9.74 6.86
N PHE A 381 7.12 -8.98 7.76
CA PHE A 381 7.13 -7.53 7.69
C PHE A 381 8.45 -6.98 8.22
N MET A 382 8.81 -5.81 7.72
CA MET A 382 9.97 -5.03 8.17
C MET A 382 9.54 -3.58 8.35
N THR A 383 10.23 -2.85 9.21
CA THR A 383 10.08 -1.38 9.32
C THR A 383 11.30 -0.76 8.69
N LEU A 384 11.12 0.12 7.72
CA LEU A 384 12.20 0.91 7.14
C LEU A 384 12.53 2.04 8.11
N ASN A 385 13.80 2.16 8.51
CA ASN A 385 14.27 3.34 9.21
C ASN A 385 14.32 4.51 8.22
N LYS A 386 13.81 5.67 8.62
CA LYS A 386 13.99 6.93 7.88
C LYS A 386 15.28 7.60 8.37
N PRO A 387 16.37 7.65 7.58
CA PRO A 387 17.44 8.59 7.86
C PRO A 387 16.85 10.00 7.80
N GLY A 388 16.86 10.73 8.92
CA GLY A 388 16.40 12.12 8.99
C GLY A 388 15.04 12.39 9.66
N MET A 389 14.34 11.41 10.24
CA MET A 389 13.22 11.67 11.18
C MET A 389 13.52 11.19 12.60
N ALA A 390 14.56 11.79 13.19
CA ALA A 390 14.74 11.85 14.63
C ALA A 390 14.34 13.25 15.11
N ASN A 391 13.39 13.32 16.04
CA ASN A 391 12.99 14.49 16.83
C ASN A 391 12.54 15.77 16.07
N TRP A 392 11.22 15.92 15.92
CA TRP A 392 10.51 17.19 16.18
C TRP A 392 9.26 16.89 17.02
#